data_AF-A0A4Q3VV72-F1
#
_entry.id   AF-A0A4Q3VV72-F1
#
_cell.length_a   1.000
_cell.length_b   1.000
_cell.length_c   1.000
_cell.angle_alpha   90.00
_cell.angle_beta   90.00
_cell.angle_gamma   90.00
#
_symmetry.space_group_name_H-M   'P 1'
#
loop_
_entity.id
_entity.type
_entity.pdbx_description
1 polymer ?
#
loop_
_entity_poly.entity_id
_entity_poly.type
_entity_poly.pdbx_seq_one_letter_code
_entity_poly.pdbx_strand_id
1 'polypeptide(L)'
;MDPKGKRMNLRLRHLTLAALALASSSALAQTYKPKPLVASSTDVLVRVVPGTNTKILDAAIGAVEVSSMPQIGWRTVRVSASYGVTRALNYYLSNSKVLEASAVYKNEAFAVVNDPAYRNQYSPTIMKVPTAWDTTIGAVGTKIAILDTSFDLKHEEFQNGKMLVGYDFSDNDDDVNPTEKTDNHGTHVAGIAAATTNNSRGIAGMGYNCSILPYKVFPNSYDDVVAKAVISAADKGAAVISMSLGRFGTPNAAFQAAVNYATSKGSVVIAAAGNENTNIDIQPSYPASYTNVICVGSSDSGDRRSGFSNFGNRVDVAAPGSSIYSTVQG
;
A
#
# COMPACT_ATOMS: atom_id res chain seq x y z
N MET A 1 -37.27 -7.67 -37.43
CA MET A 1 -37.48 -8.85 -36.58
C MET A 1 -36.32 -9.79 -36.79
N ASP A 2 -35.39 -9.81 -35.83
CA ASP A 2 -34.47 -10.92 -35.59
C ASP A 2 -34.52 -11.18 -34.07
N PRO A 3 -35.00 -12.34 -33.60
CA PRO A 3 -35.33 -12.58 -32.20
C PRO A 3 -34.21 -13.37 -31.53
N LYS A 4 -33.28 -12.67 -30.87
CA LYS A 4 -32.56 -13.14 -29.66
C LYS A 4 -31.59 -12.06 -29.20
N GLY A 5 -32.14 -11.07 -28.50
CA GLY A 5 -31.36 -10.18 -27.65
C GLY A 5 -30.65 -10.99 -26.56
N LYS A 6 -29.38 -11.30 -26.77
CA LYS A 6 -28.47 -11.65 -25.68
C LYS A 6 -27.94 -10.34 -25.10
N ARG A 7 -28.49 -9.97 -23.94
CA ARG A 7 -27.91 -8.94 -23.07
C ARG A 7 -26.46 -9.31 -22.79
N MET A 8 -25.55 -8.42 -23.18
CA MET A 8 -24.15 -8.45 -22.81
C MET A 8 -24.06 -8.17 -21.31
N ASN A 9 -23.92 -9.23 -20.51
CA ASN A 9 -23.66 -9.13 -19.08
C ASN A 9 -22.22 -8.63 -18.89
N LEU A 10 -22.05 -7.30 -18.78
CA LEU A 10 -20.81 -6.71 -18.28
C LEU A 10 -20.68 -7.07 -16.79
N ARG A 11 -19.95 -8.15 -16.50
CA ARG A 11 -19.40 -8.41 -15.15
C ARG A 11 -17.98 -7.88 -15.13
N LEU A 12 -17.82 -6.57 -14.94
CA LEU A 12 -16.54 -6.00 -14.50
C LEU A 12 -16.30 -6.52 -13.08
N ARG A 13 -15.28 -7.37 -12.91
CA ARG A 13 -14.81 -7.84 -11.60
C ARG A 13 -13.45 -7.21 -11.34
N HIS A 14 -13.44 -6.42 -10.26
CA HIS A 14 -12.35 -5.66 -9.67
C HIS A 14 -10.97 -6.31 -9.86
N LEU A 15 -10.09 -5.61 -10.57
CA LEU A 15 -8.67 -5.91 -10.71
C LEU A 15 -7.87 -4.60 -10.53
N THR A 16 -6.62 -4.74 -10.09
CA THR A 16 -5.53 -3.74 -9.96
C THR A 16 -5.60 -2.75 -8.79
N LEU A 17 -4.74 -2.92 -7.78
CA LEU A 17 -3.48 -2.16 -7.64
C LEU A 17 -2.64 -2.63 -6.43
N ALA A 18 -1.49 -3.25 -6.68
CA ALA A 18 -0.39 -3.25 -5.70
C ALA A 18 1.01 -3.30 -6.32
N ALA A 19 1.25 -2.42 -7.29
CA ALA A 19 2.60 -2.13 -7.77
C ALA A 19 3.18 -0.83 -7.17
N LEU A 20 2.64 -0.35 -6.03
CA LEU A 20 3.03 0.94 -5.45
C LEU A 20 4.26 0.89 -4.51
N ALA A 21 5.02 -0.20 -4.48
CA ALA A 21 6.15 -0.36 -3.55
C ALA A 21 7.55 -0.14 -4.16
N LEU A 22 7.70 0.02 -5.48
CA LEU A 22 9.03 0.13 -6.11
C LEU A 22 9.03 1.14 -7.28
N ALA A 23 9.01 2.43 -6.96
CA ALA A 23 9.62 3.45 -7.81
C ALA A 23 9.98 4.68 -6.96
N SER A 24 11.25 4.79 -6.61
CA SER A 24 11.83 6.04 -6.15
C SER A 24 13.01 6.37 -7.05
N SER A 25 12.91 7.48 -7.79
CA SER A 25 14.08 8.27 -8.11
C SER A 25 13.71 9.76 -8.16
N SER A 26 14.41 10.51 -7.30
CA SER A 26 14.64 11.97 -7.31
C SER A 26 13.43 12.91 -7.28
N ALA A 27 12.94 13.23 -6.08
CA ALA A 27 13.15 14.52 -5.39
C ALA A 27 12.13 14.65 -4.24
N LEU A 28 12.63 14.91 -3.02
CA LEU A 28 11.85 15.13 -1.79
C LEU A 28 11.04 13.91 -1.28
N ALA A 29 11.68 12.74 -1.19
CA ALA A 29 11.29 11.81 -0.13
C ALA A 29 11.66 12.48 1.19
N GLN A 30 10.70 13.14 1.83
CA GLN A 30 10.84 13.56 3.22
C GLN A 30 11.13 12.28 3.99
N THR A 31 12.38 12.10 4.43
CA THR A 31 12.80 10.92 5.17
C THR A 31 11.95 10.86 6.42
N TYR A 32 10.99 9.93 6.46
CA TYR A 32 10.34 9.58 7.70
C TYR A 32 11.46 9.17 8.66
N LYS A 33 11.60 9.91 9.76
CA LYS A 33 12.54 9.56 10.81
C LYS A 33 11.92 8.36 11.52
N PRO A 34 12.54 7.16 11.48
CA PRO A 34 12.05 6.03 12.26
C PRO A 34 11.89 6.50 13.70
N LYS A 35 10.78 6.12 14.33
CA LYS A 35 10.55 6.54 15.71
C LYS A 35 11.75 6.05 16.54
N PRO A 36 12.48 6.96 17.21
CA PRO A 36 13.70 6.56 17.90
C PRO A 36 13.36 5.51 18.94
N LEU A 37 14.21 4.49 19.07
CA LEU A 37 14.16 3.54 20.18
C LEU A 37 14.10 4.31 21.50
N VAL A 38 12.96 4.23 22.19
CA VAL A 38 12.77 4.90 23.48
C VAL A 38 13.17 3.92 24.58
N ALA A 39 14.42 4.03 25.04
CA ALA A 39 14.87 3.36 26.25
C ALA A 39 14.28 4.04 27.49
N SER A 40 13.98 3.26 28.53
CA SER A 40 13.75 3.78 29.87
C SER A 40 14.98 4.55 30.35
N SER A 41 14.77 5.66 31.04
CA SER A 41 15.86 6.44 31.65
C SER A 41 16.28 5.90 33.02
N THR A 42 15.46 5.02 33.62
CA THR A 42 15.63 4.55 35.00
C THR A 42 15.65 3.03 35.16
N ASP A 43 15.15 2.27 34.19
CA ASP A 43 14.90 0.84 34.37
C ASP A 43 15.84 -0.01 33.51
N VAL A 44 16.42 -1.04 34.12
CA VAL A 44 17.27 -2.04 33.46
C VAL A 44 16.76 -3.44 33.75
N LEU A 45 16.89 -4.31 32.76
CA LEU A 45 16.73 -5.75 32.92
C LEU A 45 18.06 -6.34 33.37
N VAL A 46 18.01 -7.23 34.37
CA VAL A 46 19.19 -7.91 34.91
C VAL A 46 18.88 -9.39 35.07
N ARG A 47 19.84 -10.24 34.69
CA ARG A 47 19.85 -11.68 34.94
C ARG A 47 21.08 -12.01 35.77
N VAL A 48 20.90 -12.66 36.91
CA VAL A 48 21.99 -12.94 37.87
C VAL A 48 22.28 -14.43 37.96
N VAL A 49 23.48 -14.77 38.45
CA VAL A 49 23.85 -16.14 38.80
C VAL A 49 22.87 -16.66 39.88
N PRO A 50 22.30 -17.87 39.75
CA PRO A 50 21.39 -18.43 40.76
C PRO A 50 21.99 -18.41 42.17
N GLY A 51 21.18 -18.07 43.18
CA GLY A 51 21.62 -17.93 44.57
C GLY A 51 22.30 -16.59 44.90
N THR A 52 22.44 -15.68 43.93
CA THR A 52 22.92 -14.32 44.19
C THR A 52 21.97 -13.56 45.13
N ASN A 53 22.52 -12.99 46.20
CA ASN A 53 21.77 -12.07 47.06
C ASN A 53 21.59 -10.72 46.35
N THR A 54 20.49 -10.61 45.61
CA THR A 54 20.16 -9.46 44.78
C THR A 54 19.94 -8.17 45.58
N LYS A 55 19.47 -8.26 46.84
CA LYS A 55 19.26 -7.08 47.69
C LYS A 55 20.56 -6.32 47.97
N ILE A 56 21.64 -7.05 48.23
CA ILE A 56 22.96 -6.44 48.46
C ILE A 56 23.50 -5.82 47.16
N LEU A 57 23.33 -6.54 46.04
CA LEU A 57 23.74 -6.08 44.73
C LEU A 57 23.06 -4.75 44.34
N ASP A 58 21.75 -4.65 44.57
CA ASP A 58 20.96 -3.48 44.19
C ASP A 58 21.17 -2.29 45.14
N ALA A 59 21.29 -2.56 46.44
CA ALA A 59 21.49 -1.53 47.45
C ALA A 59 22.79 -0.71 47.20
N ALA A 60 23.81 -1.33 46.60
CA ALA A 60 25.08 -0.65 46.28
C ALA A 60 24.92 0.54 45.31
N ILE A 61 23.86 0.56 44.51
CA ILE A 61 23.56 1.64 43.57
C ILE A 61 22.21 2.32 43.85
N GLY A 62 21.58 1.99 44.99
CA GLY A 62 20.23 2.45 45.32
C GLY A 62 19.16 1.96 44.33
N ALA A 63 19.37 0.81 43.69
CA ALA A 63 18.38 0.21 42.81
C ALA A 63 17.28 -0.51 43.62
N VAL A 64 16.08 -0.56 43.05
CA VAL A 64 14.94 -1.28 43.62
C VAL A 64 14.37 -2.21 42.56
N GLU A 65 14.12 -3.47 42.92
CA GLU A 65 13.44 -4.41 42.03
C GLU A 65 11.98 -3.97 41.82
N VAL A 66 11.59 -3.84 40.55
CA VAL A 66 10.25 -3.42 40.13
C VAL A 66 9.39 -4.62 39.76
N SER A 67 9.99 -5.61 39.09
CA SER A 67 9.31 -6.83 38.66
C SER A 67 10.30 -7.97 38.45
N SER A 68 9.80 -9.20 38.48
CA SER A 68 10.58 -10.41 38.22
C SER A 68 9.90 -11.32 37.19
N MET A 69 10.71 -12.03 36.43
CA MET A 69 10.33 -13.04 35.44
C MET A 69 11.09 -14.34 35.77
N PRO A 70 10.74 -15.00 36.90
CA PRO A 70 11.53 -16.10 37.46
C PRO A 70 11.65 -17.31 36.53
N GLN A 71 10.68 -17.52 35.63
CA GLN A 71 10.68 -18.60 34.64
C GLN A 71 11.87 -18.52 33.66
N ILE A 72 12.40 -17.31 33.45
CA ILE A 72 13.53 -17.04 32.55
C ILE A 72 14.72 -16.38 33.27
N GLY A 73 14.66 -16.26 34.60
CA GLY A 73 15.73 -15.73 35.44
C GLY A 73 15.97 -14.21 35.32
N TRP A 74 15.10 -13.48 34.64
CA TRP A 74 15.22 -12.03 34.46
C TRP A 74 14.44 -11.25 35.51
N ARG A 75 14.88 -10.03 35.77
CA ARG A 75 14.18 -9.07 36.61
C ARG A 75 14.40 -7.64 36.13
N THR A 76 13.45 -6.77 36.44
CA THR A 76 13.54 -5.34 36.17
C THR A 76 13.93 -4.64 37.46
N VAL A 77 14.99 -3.84 37.41
CA VAL A 77 15.44 -3.00 38.53
C VAL A 77 15.45 -1.53 38.10
N ARG A 78 15.04 -0.66 39.01
CA ARG A 78 14.93 0.79 38.80
C ARG A 78 15.97 1.51 39.63
N VAL A 79 16.70 2.41 38.99
CA VAL A 79 17.61 3.37 39.64
C VAL A 79 17.00 4.76 39.68
N SER A 80 17.54 5.65 40.51
CA SER A 80 17.13 7.06 40.46
C SER A 80 17.45 7.69 39.10
N ALA A 81 16.64 8.65 38.68
CA ALA A 81 16.90 9.42 37.45
C ALA A 81 18.29 10.08 37.46
N SER A 82 18.76 10.50 38.64
CA SER A 82 20.09 11.09 38.82
C SER A 82 21.23 10.09 38.66
N TYR A 83 20.99 8.78 38.85
CA TYR A 83 21.98 7.73 38.61
C TYR A 83 21.97 7.31 37.13
N GLY A 84 20.77 7.05 36.59
CA GLY A 84 20.54 6.80 35.17
C GLY A 84 20.96 5.41 34.68
N VAL A 85 20.32 4.97 33.60
CA VAL A 85 20.47 3.62 33.04
C VAL A 85 21.88 3.28 32.58
N THR A 86 22.62 4.20 31.95
CA THR A 86 23.99 3.91 31.47
C THR A 86 24.94 3.51 32.61
N ARG A 87 24.88 4.21 33.75
CA ARG A 87 25.69 3.86 34.92
C ARG A 87 25.21 2.57 35.57
N ALA A 88 23.90 2.31 35.58
CA ALA A 88 23.36 1.05 36.07
C ALA A 88 23.85 -0.14 35.25
N LEU A 89 23.82 -0.05 33.92
CA LEU A 89 24.34 -1.09 33.03
C LEU A 89 25.83 -1.34 33.25
N ASN A 90 26.64 -0.28 33.32
CA ASN A 90 28.07 -0.43 33.60
C ASN A 90 28.33 -1.13 34.94
N TYR A 91 27.58 -0.76 35.99
CA TYR A 91 27.67 -1.41 37.29
C TYR A 91 27.33 -2.90 37.19
N TYR A 92 26.17 -3.26 36.65
CA TYR A 92 25.73 -4.64 36.59
C TYR A 92 26.62 -5.49 35.69
N LEU A 93 26.99 -4.99 34.50
CA LEU A 93 27.86 -5.72 33.56
C LEU A 93 29.30 -5.90 34.08
N SER A 94 29.75 -5.08 35.04
CA SER A 94 31.06 -5.25 35.69
C SER A 94 31.06 -6.25 36.86
N ASN A 95 29.89 -6.74 37.27
CA ASN A 95 29.75 -7.61 38.44
C ASN A 95 29.74 -9.09 38.03
N SER A 96 30.64 -9.90 38.59
CA SER A 96 30.75 -11.33 38.28
C SER A 96 29.52 -12.17 38.66
N LYS A 97 28.59 -11.62 39.45
CA LYS A 97 27.32 -12.27 39.81
C LYS A 97 26.18 -11.94 38.84
N VAL A 98 26.42 -11.07 37.86
CA VAL A 98 25.46 -10.74 36.80
C VAL A 98 25.84 -11.53 35.56
N LEU A 99 24.89 -12.27 35.03
CA LEU A 99 25.04 -12.99 33.76
C LEU A 99 24.82 -12.04 32.59
N GLU A 100 23.76 -11.24 32.64
CA GLU A 100 23.39 -10.29 31.59
C GLU A 100 22.67 -9.07 32.19
N ALA A 101 22.83 -7.91 31.54
CA ALA A 101 22.02 -6.73 31.82
C ALA A 101 21.73 -5.97 30.53
N SER A 102 20.54 -5.37 30.42
CA SER A 102 20.10 -4.65 29.23
C SER A 102 19.16 -3.49 29.58
N ALA A 103 19.09 -2.49 28.72
CA ALA A 103 18.11 -1.41 28.85
C ALA A 103 16.68 -1.93 28.63
N VAL A 104 15.71 -1.35 29.32
CA VAL A 104 14.29 -1.57 29.03
C VAL A 104 13.87 -0.65 27.89
N TYR A 105 13.26 -1.19 26.85
CA TYR A 105 12.72 -0.39 25.74
C TYR A 105 11.20 -0.35 25.79
N LYS A 106 10.62 0.79 25.44
CA LYS A 106 9.17 0.92 25.26
C LYS A 106 8.78 0.26 23.94
N ASN A 107 7.97 -0.79 24.02
CA ASN A 107 7.27 -1.31 22.85
C ASN A 107 6.15 -0.35 22.47
N GLU A 108 6.00 -0.12 21.17
CA GLU A 108 4.85 0.61 20.64
C GLU A 108 3.99 -0.30 19.79
N ALA A 109 2.70 0.02 19.70
CA ALA A 109 1.86 -0.62 18.69
C ALA A 109 2.45 -0.27 17.30
N PHE A 110 2.50 -1.26 16.41
CA PHE A 110 2.69 -1.01 14.98
C PHE A 110 1.70 0.05 14.50
N ALA A 111 1.99 0.77 13.41
CA ALA A 111 1.06 1.74 12.83
C ALA A 111 -0.32 1.09 12.58
N VAL A 112 -1.22 1.21 13.56
CA VAL A 112 -2.63 0.86 13.44
C VAL A 112 -3.28 2.13 12.96
N VAL A 113 -3.61 2.13 11.67
CA VAL A 113 -4.42 3.19 11.08
C VAL A 113 -5.76 3.24 11.82
N ASN A 114 -6.29 4.44 12.07
CA ASN A 114 -7.51 4.61 12.86
C ASN A 114 -8.80 4.40 12.05
N ASP A 115 -8.69 3.96 10.80
CA ASP A 115 -9.76 3.76 9.83
C ASP A 115 -10.63 2.53 10.19
N PRO A 116 -11.93 2.69 10.54
CA PRO A 116 -12.74 1.61 11.10
C PRO A 116 -12.94 0.39 10.20
N ALA A 117 -12.91 0.57 8.88
CA ALA A 117 -13.08 -0.53 7.92
C ALA A 117 -11.74 -1.15 7.47
N TYR A 118 -10.59 -0.66 7.97
CA TYR A 118 -9.28 -1.27 7.70
C TYR A 118 -9.22 -2.75 8.09
N ARG A 119 -9.94 -3.15 9.15
CA ARG A 119 -10.08 -4.56 9.56
C ARG A 119 -10.71 -5.47 8.50
N ASN A 120 -11.41 -4.91 7.51
CA ASN A 120 -11.98 -5.65 6.38
C ASN A 120 -11.01 -5.74 5.19
N GLN A 121 -9.91 -4.98 5.22
CA GLN A 121 -8.87 -4.98 4.19
C GLN A 121 -7.77 -5.99 4.56
N TYR A 122 -7.86 -7.20 3.99
CA TYR A 122 -6.80 -8.20 4.20
C TYR A 122 -5.53 -7.88 3.39
N SER A 123 -5.66 -7.15 2.27
CA SER A 123 -4.58 -6.95 1.31
C SER A 123 -3.38 -6.18 1.87
N PRO A 124 -3.52 -5.06 2.63
CA PRO A 124 -2.37 -4.36 3.20
C PRO A 124 -1.51 -5.27 4.10
N THR A 125 -2.15 -6.18 4.84
CA THR A 125 -1.46 -7.11 5.74
C THR A 125 -0.61 -8.12 4.98
N ILE A 126 -1.15 -8.77 3.94
CA ILE A 126 -0.42 -9.74 3.12
C ILE A 126 0.79 -9.08 2.43
N MET A 127 0.58 -7.86 1.95
CA MET A 127 1.62 -7.07 1.26
C MET A 127 2.60 -6.38 2.22
N LYS A 128 2.42 -6.54 3.55
CA LYS A 128 3.24 -5.91 4.60
C LYS A 128 3.29 -4.39 4.49
N VAL A 129 2.20 -3.78 4.02
CA VAL A 129 2.07 -2.34 3.80
C VAL A 129 2.24 -1.53 5.10
N PRO A 130 1.75 -1.96 6.28
CA PRO A 130 2.05 -1.25 7.53
C PRO A 130 3.55 -1.10 7.80
N THR A 131 4.35 -2.12 7.51
CA THR A 131 5.81 -2.04 7.62
C THR A 131 6.40 -1.09 6.56
N ALA A 132 5.80 -0.99 5.38
CA ALA A 132 6.20 0.00 4.39
C ALA A 132 5.89 1.43 4.85
N TRP A 133 4.76 1.65 5.53
CA TRP A 133 4.37 2.94 6.11
C TRP A 133 5.33 3.42 7.21
N ASP A 134 5.99 2.50 7.91
CA ASP A 134 7.10 2.83 8.83
C ASP A 134 8.35 3.39 8.12
N THR A 135 8.40 3.31 6.78
CA THR A 135 9.49 3.85 5.95
C THR A 135 9.03 5.05 5.13
N THR A 136 7.87 4.95 4.48
CA THR A 136 7.27 6.04 3.71
C THR A 136 5.77 5.82 3.59
N ILE A 137 5.01 6.90 3.66
CA ILE A 137 3.57 6.92 3.45
C ILE A 137 3.20 7.56 2.09
N GLY A 138 4.19 7.66 1.19
CA GLY A 138 4.12 8.42 -0.04
C GLY A 138 4.57 9.87 0.15
N ALA A 139 5.19 10.44 -0.87
CA ALA A 139 5.54 11.86 -0.89
C ALA A 139 4.30 12.70 -1.22
N VAL A 140 4.16 13.86 -0.56
CA VAL A 140 3.14 14.84 -0.90
C VAL A 140 3.35 15.31 -2.34
N GLY A 141 2.27 15.37 -3.11
CA GLY A 141 2.30 15.78 -4.52
C GLY A 141 2.56 14.63 -5.50
N THR A 142 2.81 13.40 -5.03
CA THR A 142 2.84 12.21 -5.90
C THR A 142 1.44 11.96 -6.46
N LYS A 143 1.33 12.00 -7.79
CA LYS A 143 0.07 11.77 -8.52
C LYS A 143 0.01 10.34 -9.05
N ILE A 144 -1.11 9.67 -8.81
CA ILE A 144 -1.45 8.37 -9.39
C ILE A 144 -2.61 8.60 -10.35
N ALA A 145 -2.35 8.48 -11.65
CA ALA A 145 -3.41 8.48 -12.65
C ALA A 145 -4.10 7.13 -12.68
N ILE A 146 -5.42 7.13 -12.58
CA ILE A 146 -6.24 5.93 -12.69
C ILE A 146 -7.10 6.09 -13.92
N LEU A 147 -6.89 5.21 -14.90
CA LEU A 147 -7.64 5.17 -16.15
C LEU A 147 -8.66 4.05 -16.04
N ASP A 148 -9.93 4.41 -15.81
CA ASP A 148 -10.97 3.46 -15.44
C ASP A 148 -12.35 3.94 -15.91
N THR A 149 -13.39 3.43 -15.27
CA THR A 149 -14.79 3.84 -15.36
C THR A 149 -15.00 5.17 -14.62
N SER A 150 -16.04 5.31 -13.80
CA SER A 150 -16.32 6.57 -13.12
C SER A 150 -15.75 6.67 -11.71
N PHE A 151 -15.62 7.92 -11.24
CA PHE A 151 -15.06 8.29 -9.95
C PHE A 151 -16.06 9.16 -9.18
N ASP A 152 -16.51 8.68 -8.02
CA ASP A 152 -17.36 9.44 -7.12
C ASP A 152 -16.53 10.53 -6.42
N LEU A 153 -16.56 11.73 -6.99
CA LEU A 153 -15.84 12.89 -6.45
C LEU A 153 -16.39 13.37 -5.10
N LYS A 154 -17.60 12.92 -4.72
CA LYS A 154 -18.26 13.28 -3.45
C LYS A 154 -18.04 12.25 -2.35
N HIS A 155 -17.35 11.15 -2.64
CA HIS A 155 -17.07 10.12 -1.66
C HIS A 155 -16.27 10.69 -0.47
N GLU A 156 -16.66 10.33 0.76
CA GLU A 156 -16.12 10.94 1.99
C GLU A 156 -14.60 10.80 2.12
N GLU A 157 -14.05 9.68 1.63
CA GLU A 157 -12.61 9.37 1.64
C GLU A 157 -11.76 10.29 0.76
N PHE A 158 -12.36 11.14 -0.07
CA PHE A 158 -11.65 12.04 -1.00
C PHE A 158 -11.93 13.54 -0.76
N GLN A 159 -12.66 13.90 0.29
CA GLN A 159 -13.07 15.29 0.57
C GLN A 159 -11.93 16.21 1.06
N ASN A 160 -10.71 15.69 1.20
CA ASN A 160 -9.53 16.46 1.55
C ASN A 160 -8.73 16.96 0.32
N GLY A 161 -9.28 16.84 -0.89
CA GLY A 161 -8.64 17.31 -2.13
C GLY A 161 -7.62 16.34 -2.73
N LYS A 162 -7.55 15.09 -2.24
CA LYS A 162 -6.71 14.05 -2.85
C LYS A 162 -7.19 13.62 -4.24
N MET A 163 -8.49 13.68 -4.50
CA MET A 163 -9.03 13.46 -5.84
C MET A 163 -8.86 14.76 -6.63
N LEU A 164 -7.94 14.77 -7.58
CA LEU A 164 -7.67 15.93 -8.42
C LEU A 164 -8.76 16.11 -9.48
N VAL A 165 -8.71 17.25 -10.18
CA VAL A 165 -9.57 17.51 -11.34
C VAL A 165 -9.26 16.49 -12.44
N GLY A 166 -10.25 15.66 -12.75
CA GLY A 166 -10.21 14.58 -13.72
C GLY A 166 -10.47 15.03 -15.16
N TYR A 167 -10.63 14.04 -16.03
CA TYR A 167 -11.13 14.23 -17.40
C TYR A 167 -11.79 12.93 -17.88
N ASP A 168 -12.93 13.05 -18.53
CA ASP A 168 -13.62 11.95 -19.21
C ASP A 168 -13.17 11.92 -20.67
N PHE A 169 -12.29 10.96 -20.99
CA PHE A 169 -11.85 10.70 -22.35
C PHE A 169 -12.86 9.90 -23.17
N SER A 170 -13.82 9.23 -22.53
CA SER A 170 -14.90 8.50 -23.21
C SER A 170 -15.89 9.47 -23.86
N ASP A 171 -16.29 10.50 -23.13
CA ASP A 171 -17.30 11.48 -23.58
C ASP A 171 -16.70 12.86 -23.90
N ASN A 172 -15.40 13.05 -23.67
CA ASN A 172 -14.61 14.24 -23.98
C ASN A 172 -15.08 15.50 -23.24
N ASP A 173 -15.26 15.37 -21.93
CA ASP A 173 -15.61 16.45 -21.01
C ASP A 173 -14.90 16.32 -19.65
N ASP A 174 -15.22 17.20 -18.70
CA ASP A 174 -14.62 17.20 -17.36
C ASP A 174 -15.43 16.37 -16.33
N ASP A 175 -16.49 15.67 -16.73
CA ASP A 175 -17.38 14.94 -15.83
C ASP A 175 -17.02 13.45 -15.71
N VAL A 176 -16.18 13.16 -14.72
CA VAL A 176 -15.79 11.78 -14.37
C VAL A 176 -16.77 11.09 -13.41
N ASN A 177 -17.88 11.73 -13.04
CA ASN A 177 -18.80 11.17 -12.05
C ASN A 177 -19.60 10.00 -12.62
N PRO A 178 -20.00 9.05 -11.76
CA PRO A 178 -20.84 7.95 -12.18
C PRO A 178 -22.23 8.43 -12.53
N THR A 179 -22.76 7.94 -13.66
CA THR A 179 -24.15 8.16 -14.07
C THR A 179 -25.09 7.08 -13.52
N GLU A 180 -24.55 5.92 -13.17
CA GLU A 180 -25.30 4.74 -12.71
C GLU A 180 -24.69 4.16 -11.43
N LYS A 181 -25.52 3.67 -10.51
CA LYS A 181 -25.08 3.13 -9.21
C LYS A 181 -24.14 1.93 -9.29
N THR A 182 -24.13 1.23 -10.42
CA THR A 182 -23.25 0.07 -10.65
C THR A 182 -21.86 0.46 -11.14
N ASP A 183 -21.67 1.72 -11.53
CA ASP A 183 -20.42 2.25 -12.05
C ASP A 183 -19.45 2.66 -10.92
N ASN A 184 -18.90 1.66 -10.24
CA ASN A 184 -18.10 1.86 -9.03
C ASN A 184 -16.62 1.50 -9.19
N HIS A 185 -16.22 0.98 -10.34
CA HIS A 185 -14.92 0.31 -10.46
C HIS A 185 -13.76 1.32 -10.33
N GLY A 186 -13.86 2.50 -10.95
CA GLY A 186 -12.84 3.56 -10.83
C GLY A 186 -12.73 4.09 -9.40
N THR A 187 -13.88 4.33 -8.75
CA THR A 187 -13.93 4.70 -7.33
C THR A 187 -13.30 3.64 -6.42
N HIS A 188 -13.54 2.36 -6.69
CA HIS A 188 -12.98 1.24 -5.92
C HIS A 188 -11.46 1.14 -6.06
N VAL A 189 -10.95 1.24 -7.28
CA VAL A 189 -9.51 1.27 -7.57
C VAL A 189 -8.85 2.50 -6.95
N ALA A 190 -9.50 3.67 -6.98
CA ALA A 190 -9.00 4.89 -6.34
C ALA A 190 -8.87 4.75 -4.82
N GLY A 191 -9.83 4.08 -4.17
CA GLY A 191 -9.77 3.82 -2.74
C GLY A 191 -8.59 2.96 -2.34
N ILE A 192 -8.35 1.88 -3.08
CA ILE A 192 -7.18 1.00 -2.86
C ILE A 192 -5.91 1.83 -2.97
N ALA A 193 -5.78 2.61 -4.04
CA ALA A 193 -4.56 3.37 -4.31
C ALA A 193 -4.27 4.44 -3.25
N ALA A 194 -5.25 5.29 -2.91
CA ALA A 194 -4.99 6.47 -2.10
C ALA A 194 -6.21 7.03 -1.34
N ALA A 195 -7.13 6.19 -0.86
CA ALA A 195 -8.11 6.62 0.15
C ALA A 195 -7.44 7.40 1.30
N THR A 196 -8.19 8.28 1.95
CA THR A 196 -7.64 9.10 3.03
C THR A 196 -7.42 8.28 4.28
N THR A 197 -6.21 7.73 4.42
CA THR A 197 -5.85 6.97 5.59
C THR A 197 -5.67 7.84 6.83
N ASN A 198 -6.02 7.27 7.98
CA ASN A 198 -5.91 7.81 9.31
C ASN A 198 -6.86 9.00 9.58
N ASN A 199 -8.02 9.03 8.92
CA ASN A 199 -9.06 10.07 9.07
C ASN A 199 -10.21 9.67 10.02
N SER A 200 -10.10 8.52 10.69
CA SER A 200 -11.14 7.92 11.54
C SER A 200 -12.43 7.52 10.81
N ARG A 201 -12.36 7.30 9.49
CA ARG A 201 -13.47 6.88 8.62
C ARG A 201 -12.99 5.78 7.68
N GLY A 202 -13.93 5.20 6.92
CA GLY A 202 -13.63 4.33 5.79
C GLY A 202 -12.46 3.37 5.94
N ILE A 203 -11.56 3.42 4.96
CA ILE A 203 -10.50 2.46 4.70
C ILE A 203 -9.12 3.14 4.65
N ALA A 204 -8.05 2.35 4.66
CA ALA A 204 -6.71 2.85 4.35
C ALA A 204 -6.39 2.67 2.86
N GLY A 205 -5.92 3.74 2.22
CA GLY A 205 -5.26 3.68 0.92
C GLY A 205 -3.78 3.35 1.06
N MET A 206 -3.20 2.71 0.03
CA MET A 206 -1.78 2.34 0.04
C MET A 206 -0.85 3.57 0.10
N GLY A 207 -1.18 4.64 -0.63
CA GLY A 207 -0.44 5.91 -0.63
C GLY A 207 -1.15 6.99 0.20
N TYR A 208 -0.75 7.18 1.45
CA TYR A 208 -1.41 8.16 2.35
C TYR A 208 -1.33 9.58 1.85
N ASN A 209 -0.21 9.98 1.25
CA ASN A 209 -0.03 11.37 0.80
C ASN A 209 -0.19 11.53 -0.71
N CYS A 210 -0.47 10.44 -1.42
CA CYS A 210 -0.66 10.45 -2.86
C CYS A 210 -2.02 11.08 -3.20
N SER A 211 -2.08 11.70 -4.38
CA SER A 211 -3.30 12.22 -4.98
C SER A 211 -3.69 11.37 -6.19
N ILE A 212 -4.98 11.24 -6.44
CA ILE A 212 -5.52 10.53 -7.60
C ILE A 212 -5.80 11.54 -8.71
N LEU A 213 -5.36 11.22 -9.92
CA LEU A 213 -5.77 11.89 -11.15
C LEU A 213 -6.80 10.98 -11.86
N PRO A 214 -8.11 11.25 -11.71
CA PRO A 214 -9.16 10.36 -12.20
C PRO A 214 -9.41 10.58 -13.69
N TYR A 215 -9.11 9.58 -14.51
CA TYR A 215 -9.37 9.59 -15.95
C TYR A 215 -10.40 8.52 -16.31
N LYS A 216 -11.58 8.97 -16.72
CA LYS A 216 -12.63 8.07 -17.20
C LYS A 216 -12.38 7.76 -18.66
N VAL A 217 -12.27 6.47 -18.99
CA VAL A 217 -12.01 5.96 -20.36
C VAL A 217 -13.11 5.00 -20.82
N PHE A 218 -13.97 4.54 -19.91
CA PHE A 218 -15.16 3.75 -20.24
C PHE A 218 -16.40 4.64 -20.35
N PRO A 219 -17.42 4.22 -21.13
CA PRO A 219 -17.50 2.94 -21.87
C PRO A 219 -16.67 2.87 -23.16
N ASN A 220 -16.25 4.00 -23.73
CA ASN A 220 -15.56 4.06 -25.04
C ASN A 220 -14.05 3.76 -24.95
N SER A 221 -13.65 2.73 -24.20
CA SER A 221 -12.25 2.40 -23.89
C SER A 221 -11.49 1.76 -25.06
N TYR A 222 -11.49 2.43 -26.22
CA TYR A 222 -10.71 2.06 -27.40
C TYR A 222 -9.23 2.41 -27.22
N ASP A 223 -8.36 1.76 -28.00
CA ASP A 223 -6.90 1.91 -27.87
C ASP A 223 -6.45 3.38 -27.96
N ASP A 224 -7.05 4.20 -28.83
CA ASP A 224 -6.67 5.61 -29.00
C ASP A 224 -7.15 6.49 -27.84
N VAL A 225 -8.33 6.22 -27.28
CA VAL A 225 -8.88 6.90 -26.10
C VAL A 225 -7.97 6.67 -24.90
N VAL A 226 -7.62 5.41 -24.62
CA VAL A 226 -6.72 5.07 -23.50
C VAL A 226 -5.31 5.61 -23.75
N ALA A 227 -4.79 5.55 -24.99
CA ALA A 227 -3.49 6.12 -25.33
C ALA A 227 -3.42 7.64 -25.08
N LYS A 228 -4.47 8.41 -25.45
CA LYS A 228 -4.57 9.84 -25.15
C LYS A 228 -4.58 10.10 -23.64
N ALA A 229 -5.31 9.29 -22.88
CA ALA A 229 -5.34 9.40 -21.43
C ALA A 229 -3.96 9.11 -20.80
N VAL A 230 -3.21 8.11 -21.30
CA VAL A 230 -1.84 7.81 -20.86
C VAL A 230 -0.90 8.99 -21.10
N ILE A 231 -0.94 9.58 -22.31
CA ILE A 231 -0.12 10.76 -22.66
C ILE A 231 -0.46 11.93 -21.72
N SER A 232 -1.75 12.24 -21.56
CA SER A 232 -2.22 13.32 -20.70
C SER A 232 -1.81 13.12 -19.24
N ALA A 233 -1.82 11.88 -18.75
CA ALA A 233 -1.42 11.56 -17.37
C ALA A 233 0.07 11.84 -17.17
N ALA A 234 0.91 11.42 -18.12
CA ALA A 234 2.33 11.71 -18.13
C ALA A 234 2.61 13.21 -18.20
N ASP A 235 1.87 13.96 -19.04
CA ASP A 235 2.01 15.41 -19.16
C ASP A 235 1.59 16.16 -17.89
N LYS A 236 0.59 15.65 -17.16
CA LYS A 236 0.23 16.15 -15.83
C LYS A 236 1.21 15.71 -14.72
N GLY A 237 2.26 14.98 -15.07
CA GLY A 237 3.31 14.53 -14.15
C GLY A 237 2.85 13.42 -13.22
N ALA A 238 1.99 12.51 -13.70
CA ALA A 238 1.65 11.30 -12.95
C ALA A 238 2.89 10.43 -12.74
N ALA A 239 3.20 10.12 -11.48
CA ALA A 239 4.30 9.22 -11.14
C ALA A 239 3.94 7.77 -11.49
N VAL A 240 2.65 7.43 -11.37
CA VAL A 240 2.10 6.11 -11.71
C VAL A 240 0.88 6.28 -12.59
N ILE A 241 0.77 5.47 -13.64
CA ILE A 241 -0.40 5.35 -14.51
C ILE A 241 -0.94 3.93 -14.40
N SER A 242 -2.14 3.82 -13.83
CA SER A 242 -2.83 2.57 -13.52
C SER A 242 -3.96 2.29 -14.51
N MET A 243 -3.94 1.11 -15.12
CA MET A 243 -4.96 0.66 -16.07
C MET A 243 -5.57 -0.68 -15.63
N SER A 244 -6.75 -0.63 -15.02
CA SER A 244 -7.52 -1.80 -14.60
C SER A 244 -8.44 -2.32 -15.71
N LEU A 245 -7.86 -2.46 -16.90
CA LEU A 245 -8.54 -2.78 -18.14
C LEU A 245 -7.65 -3.67 -19.00
N GLY A 246 -8.27 -4.36 -19.95
CA GLY A 246 -7.51 -5.13 -20.93
C GLY A 246 -8.39 -5.79 -21.98
N ARG A 247 -7.75 -6.20 -23.07
CA ARG A 247 -8.35 -7.01 -24.13
C ARG A 247 -7.33 -8.00 -24.66
N PHE A 248 -7.81 -9.15 -25.12
CA PHE A 248 -6.98 -10.03 -25.95
C PHE A 248 -6.78 -9.46 -27.35
N GLY A 249 -5.76 -9.94 -28.04
CA GLY A 249 -5.59 -9.71 -29.48
C GLY A 249 -4.22 -9.15 -29.82
N THR A 250 -4.16 -8.27 -30.81
CA THR A 250 -2.92 -7.72 -31.35
C THR A 250 -2.53 -6.40 -30.65
N PRO A 251 -1.23 -6.09 -30.58
CA PRO A 251 -0.76 -4.81 -30.07
C PRO A 251 -1.18 -3.67 -31.01
N ASN A 252 -1.39 -2.49 -30.44
CA ASN A 252 -1.55 -1.25 -31.19
C ASN A 252 -0.27 -0.41 -31.07
N ALA A 253 0.35 -0.08 -32.21
CA ALA A 253 1.62 0.64 -32.24
C ALA A 253 1.53 2.05 -31.62
N ALA A 254 0.40 2.75 -31.81
CA ALA A 254 0.20 4.07 -31.23
C ALA A 254 0.06 3.99 -29.70
N PHE A 255 -0.63 2.97 -29.18
CA PHE A 255 -0.76 2.78 -27.75
C PHE A 255 0.58 2.37 -27.10
N GLN A 256 1.35 1.48 -27.73
CA GLN A 256 2.73 1.18 -27.29
C GLN A 256 3.61 2.45 -27.27
N ALA A 257 3.47 3.33 -28.27
CA ALA A 257 4.19 4.60 -28.30
C ALA A 257 3.77 5.55 -27.17
N ALA A 258 2.48 5.59 -26.82
CA ALA A 258 1.98 6.36 -25.67
C ALA A 258 2.55 5.85 -24.34
N VAL A 259 2.63 4.53 -24.16
CA VAL A 259 3.30 3.93 -22.98
C VAL A 259 4.77 4.33 -22.93
N ASN A 260 5.50 4.22 -24.05
CA ASN A 260 6.91 4.61 -24.11
C ASN A 260 7.12 6.11 -23.85
N TYR A 261 6.19 6.96 -24.30
CA TYR A 261 6.20 8.38 -23.99
C TYR A 261 6.06 8.61 -22.48
N ALA A 262 5.08 7.96 -21.85
CA ALA A 262 4.88 8.08 -20.40
C ALA A 262 6.10 7.63 -19.60
N THR A 263 6.71 6.49 -19.95
CA THR A 263 7.91 6.02 -19.26
C THR A 263 9.12 6.92 -19.50
N SER A 264 9.27 7.51 -20.70
CA SER A 264 10.31 8.51 -20.98
C SER A 264 10.17 9.80 -20.15
N LYS A 265 8.95 10.09 -19.66
CA LYS A 265 8.62 11.21 -18.77
C LYS A 265 8.78 10.84 -17.29
N GLY A 266 9.19 9.61 -16.99
CA GLY A 266 9.41 9.11 -15.64
C GLY A 266 8.19 8.45 -14.99
N SER A 267 7.08 8.26 -15.71
CA SER A 267 5.91 7.56 -15.19
C SER A 267 6.12 6.04 -15.19
N VAL A 268 5.72 5.38 -14.12
CA VAL A 268 5.55 3.92 -14.10
C VAL A 268 4.17 3.59 -14.65
N VAL A 269 4.10 2.70 -15.65
CA VAL A 269 2.84 2.28 -16.26
C VAL A 269 2.53 0.84 -15.84
N ILE A 270 1.34 0.61 -15.31
CA ILE A 270 0.90 -0.70 -14.81
C ILE A 270 -0.46 -1.06 -15.37
N ALA A 271 -0.66 -2.36 -15.67
CA ALA A 271 -1.93 -2.86 -16.16
C ALA A 271 -2.25 -4.26 -15.67
N ALA A 272 -3.53 -4.57 -15.58
CA ALA A 272 -4.01 -5.87 -15.15
C ALA A 272 -3.77 -6.96 -16.20
N ALA A 273 -3.32 -8.15 -15.77
CA ALA A 273 -3.10 -9.30 -16.66
C ALA A 273 -4.40 -9.79 -17.34
N GLY A 274 -5.55 -9.57 -16.71
CA GLY A 274 -6.89 -10.01 -17.15
C GLY A 274 -7.50 -11.12 -16.28
N ASN A 275 -8.73 -11.50 -16.61
CA ASN A 275 -9.71 -12.14 -15.71
C ASN A 275 -10.25 -13.49 -16.23
N GLU A 276 -9.60 -14.09 -17.23
CA GLU A 276 -10.14 -15.22 -17.98
C GLU A 276 -9.43 -16.55 -17.69
N ASN A 277 -8.56 -16.58 -16.67
CA ASN A 277 -7.75 -17.75 -16.31
C ASN A 277 -7.00 -18.35 -17.52
N THR A 278 -6.45 -17.48 -18.37
CA THR A 278 -5.80 -17.85 -19.62
C THR A 278 -4.30 -17.56 -19.58
N ASN A 279 -3.51 -18.35 -20.32
CA ASN A 279 -2.08 -18.12 -20.47
C ASN A 279 -1.81 -16.98 -21.48
N ILE A 280 -1.36 -15.82 -21.01
CA ILE A 280 -1.10 -14.64 -21.85
C ILE A 280 0.21 -14.73 -22.65
N ASP A 281 1.03 -15.75 -22.43
CA ASP A 281 2.14 -16.05 -23.34
C ASP A 281 1.63 -16.56 -24.69
N ILE A 282 0.46 -17.22 -24.69
CA ILE A 282 -0.20 -17.79 -25.87
C ILE A 282 -1.21 -16.79 -26.45
N GLN A 283 -2.00 -16.15 -25.59
CA GLN A 283 -3.01 -15.18 -25.98
C GLN A 283 -2.77 -13.85 -25.24
N PRO A 284 -1.90 -12.97 -25.77
CA PRO A 284 -1.54 -11.73 -25.09
C PRO A 284 -2.74 -10.84 -24.77
N SER A 285 -2.72 -10.27 -23.56
CA SER A 285 -3.66 -9.25 -23.10
C SER A 285 -2.98 -7.88 -23.14
N TYR A 286 -3.60 -6.90 -23.79
CA TYR A 286 -3.11 -5.53 -23.90
C TYR A 286 -4.02 -4.58 -23.11
N PRO A 287 -3.46 -3.59 -22.39
CA PRO A 287 -2.07 -3.11 -22.48
C PRO A 287 -1.02 -3.87 -21.65
N ALA A 288 -1.40 -4.84 -20.83
CA ALA A 288 -0.47 -5.53 -19.92
C ALA A 288 0.71 -6.24 -20.61
N SER A 289 0.57 -6.64 -21.87
CA SER A 289 1.63 -7.29 -22.65
C SER A 289 2.51 -6.31 -23.46
N TYR A 290 2.32 -4.99 -23.33
CA TYR A 290 3.22 -4.00 -23.94
C TYR A 290 4.57 -3.97 -23.23
N THR A 291 5.62 -3.62 -23.97
CA THR A 291 6.91 -3.29 -23.36
C THR A 291 6.73 -2.04 -22.48
N ASN A 292 7.48 -1.95 -21.38
CA ASN A 292 7.42 -0.85 -20.41
C ASN A 292 6.10 -0.75 -19.63
N VAL A 293 5.29 -1.81 -19.62
CA VAL A 293 4.15 -1.95 -18.71
C VAL A 293 4.47 -3.05 -17.70
N ILE A 294 4.22 -2.78 -16.42
CA ILE A 294 4.24 -3.83 -15.39
C ILE A 294 2.88 -4.55 -15.45
N CYS A 295 2.92 -5.82 -15.84
CA CYS A 295 1.77 -6.70 -15.90
C CYS A 295 1.49 -7.30 -14.51
N VAL A 296 0.30 -7.00 -13.97
CA VAL A 296 -0.08 -7.37 -12.61
C VAL A 296 -1.12 -8.48 -12.62
N GLY A 297 -0.74 -9.65 -12.11
CA GLY A 297 -1.66 -10.76 -11.81
C GLY A 297 -2.38 -10.59 -10.47
N SER A 298 -3.42 -11.40 -10.25
CA SER A 298 -4.20 -11.39 -9.01
C SER A 298 -3.87 -12.58 -8.11
N SER A 299 -3.75 -12.34 -6.80
CA SER A 299 -3.71 -13.35 -5.73
C SER A 299 -4.93 -13.25 -4.79
N ASP A 300 -5.19 -14.32 -4.05
CA ASP A 300 -6.23 -14.41 -3.03
C ASP A 300 -5.67 -14.17 -1.62
N SER A 301 -6.54 -14.24 -0.61
CA SER A 301 -6.16 -14.05 0.80
C SER A 301 -5.26 -15.15 1.37
N GLY A 302 -5.06 -16.25 0.63
CA GLY A 302 -4.09 -17.30 0.94
C GLY A 302 -2.75 -17.11 0.22
N ASP A 303 -2.53 -15.96 -0.40
CA ASP A 303 -1.34 -15.64 -1.22
C ASP A 303 -1.13 -16.61 -2.41
N ARG A 304 -2.23 -17.14 -2.94
CA ARG A 304 -2.23 -18.00 -4.14
C ARG A 304 -2.80 -17.21 -5.30
N ARG A 305 -2.39 -17.55 -6.53
CA ARG A 305 -3.01 -16.97 -7.74
C ARG A 305 -4.54 -17.12 -7.68
N SER A 306 -5.26 -16.02 -7.87
CA SER A 306 -6.72 -16.04 -7.97
C SER A 306 -7.15 -16.93 -9.12
N GLY A 307 -8.20 -17.73 -8.93
CA GLY A 307 -8.66 -18.68 -9.93
C GLY A 307 -9.07 -18.06 -11.28
N PHE A 308 -9.34 -16.76 -11.33
CA PHE A 308 -9.66 -16.01 -12.55
C PHE A 308 -8.44 -15.33 -13.20
N SER A 309 -7.32 -15.15 -12.48
CA SER A 309 -6.21 -14.34 -12.97
C SER A 309 -5.63 -14.92 -14.25
N ASN A 310 -5.42 -14.13 -15.28
CA ASN A 310 -4.51 -14.55 -16.36
C ASN A 310 -3.09 -14.80 -15.80
N PHE A 311 -2.32 -15.64 -16.50
CA PHE A 311 -1.01 -16.11 -16.05
C PHE A 311 -0.04 -16.30 -17.22
N GLY A 312 1.23 -16.51 -16.93
CA GLY A 312 2.30 -16.69 -17.92
C GLY A 312 3.56 -15.93 -17.54
N ASN A 313 4.62 -16.09 -18.32
CA ASN A 313 5.90 -15.40 -18.15
C ASN A 313 5.80 -13.90 -18.41
N ARG A 314 4.75 -13.43 -19.10
CA ARG A 314 4.43 -12.00 -19.24
C ARG A 314 3.90 -11.34 -17.95
N VAL A 315 3.57 -12.09 -16.90
CA VAL A 315 3.17 -11.51 -15.62
C VAL A 315 4.42 -11.18 -14.81
N ASP A 316 4.63 -9.90 -14.50
CA ASP A 316 5.82 -9.46 -13.76
C ASP A 316 5.66 -9.69 -12.26
N VAL A 317 4.48 -9.38 -11.73
CA VAL A 317 4.17 -9.46 -10.29
C VAL A 317 2.70 -9.85 -10.07
N ALA A 318 2.39 -10.37 -8.89
CA ALA A 318 1.03 -10.62 -8.44
C ALA A 318 0.70 -9.83 -7.17
N ALA A 319 -0.57 -9.43 -7.05
CA ALA A 319 -1.10 -8.66 -5.93
C ALA A 319 -2.47 -9.17 -5.49
N PRO A 320 -2.88 -9.02 -4.22
CA PRO A 320 -4.23 -9.35 -3.78
C PRO A 320 -5.31 -8.67 -4.66
N GLY A 321 -6.16 -9.47 -5.28
CA GLY A 321 -7.25 -9.00 -6.15
C GLY A 321 -8.57 -9.75 -5.94
N SER A 322 -8.63 -10.77 -5.10
CA SER A 322 -9.88 -11.47 -4.76
C SER A 322 -10.60 -10.78 -3.59
N SER A 323 -11.88 -10.44 -3.73
CA SER A 323 -12.70 -9.95 -2.60
C SER A 323 -12.07 -8.75 -1.85
N ILE A 324 -11.55 -7.78 -2.60
CA ILE A 324 -10.91 -6.59 -2.04
C ILE A 324 -11.97 -5.60 -1.55
N TYR A 325 -11.88 -5.25 -0.26
CA TYR A 325 -12.73 -4.24 0.35
C TYR A 325 -12.17 -2.85 0.06
N SER A 326 -12.98 -1.98 -0.55
CA SER A 326 -12.61 -0.60 -0.89
C SER A 326 -13.85 0.29 -1.04
N THR A 327 -13.62 1.57 -1.36
CA THR A 327 -14.65 2.57 -1.64
C THR A 327 -15.53 2.19 -2.83
N VAL A 328 -16.80 2.56 -2.79
CA VAL A 328 -17.77 2.47 -3.90
C VAL A 328 -18.68 3.70 -3.78
N GLN A 329 -19.53 4.01 -4.76
CA GLN A 329 -20.48 5.12 -4.63
C GLN A 329 -21.25 5.10 -3.29
N GLY A 330 -21.39 6.28 -2.69
CA GLY A 330 -22.13 6.50 -1.44
C GLY A 330 -23.66 6.45 -1.56
#